data_AF-A0A5B8BWD2-F1
#
_entry.id   AF-A0A5B8BWD2-F1
#
_cell.length_a   1.000
_cell.length_b   1.000
_cell.length_c   1.000
_cell.angle_alpha   90.00
_cell.angle_beta   90.00
_cell.angle_gamma   90.00
#
_symmetry.space_group_name_H-M   'P 1'
#
loop_
_entity.id
_entity.type
_entity.pdbx_description
1 polymer ?
#
loop_
_entity_poly.entity_id
_entity_poly.type
_entity_poly.pdbx_seq_one_letter_code
_entity_poly.pdbx_strand_id
1 'polypeptide(L)'
;MPRRLAFAIIEQGRATEWLTSAVLLGFALTLALPGDTFAGSGYAGFRNLNFDEAMISTSLALLASSRIAALYINGNWRRSPMVRAVGATVGATIFAMLAVTFGWQWITAGGPFQQSIALGTGTATYGLLALFDLLAAYRSGADASISRPV
;
A
#
# COMPACT_ATOMS: atom_id res chain seq x y z
N MET A 1 3.82 -29.07 3.83
CA MET A 1 3.68 -27.66 4.27
C MET A 1 3.45 -26.63 3.14
N PRO A 2 4.04 -26.69 1.93
CA PRO A 2 3.91 -25.60 0.94
C PRO A 2 2.49 -25.42 0.36
N ARG A 3 1.68 -26.49 0.31
CA ARG A 3 0.28 -26.41 -0.17
C ARG A 3 -0.59 -25.44 0.63
N ARG A 4 -0.35 -25.24 1.94
CA ARG A 4 -1.18 -24.36 2.79
C ARG A 4 -1.03 -22.87 2.44
N LEU A 5 0.16 -22.44 2.03
CA LEU A 5 0.42 -21.04 1.67
C LEU A 5 -0.21 -20.67 0.32
N ALA A 6 -0.05 -21.53 -0.69
CA ALA A 6 -0.67 -21.31 -2.00
C ALA A 6 -2.21 -21.25 -1.89
N PHE A 7 -2.81 -22.14 -1.10
CA PHE A 7 -4.24 -22.09 -0.80
C PHE A 7 -4.64 -20.82 -0.02
N ALA A 8 -3.88 -20.41 0.99
CA ALA A 8 -4.16 -19.19 1.75
C ALA A 8 -4.08 -17.89 0.89
N ILE A 9 -3.23 -17.88 -0.14
CA ILE A 9 -3.08 -16.74 -1.05
C ILE A 9 -4.21 -16.71 -2.10
N ILE A 10 -4.56 -17.87 -2.67
CA ILE A 10 -5.40 -17.95 -3.87
C ILE A 10 -6.88 -18.20 -3.54
N GLU A 11 -7.18 -19.06 -2.56
CA GLU A 11 -8.48 -19.73 -2.43
C GLU A 11 -9.59 -18.84 -1.80
N GLN A 12 -9.25 -17.65 -1.29
CA GLN A 12 -10.21 -16.72 -0.67
C GLN A 12 -10.32 -15.37 -1.40
N GLY A 13 -9.80 -15.24 -2.61
CA GLY A 13 -9.79 -13.95 -3.32
C GLY A 13 -8.95 -12.88 -2.61
N ARG A 14 -7.98 -13.31 -1.79
CA ARG A 14 -7.11 -12.48 -0.94
C ARG A 14 -5.78 -12.11 -1.59
N ALA A 15 -5.54 -12.58 -2.81
CA ALA A 15 -4.28 -12.36 -3.52
C ALA A 15 -3.94 -10.87 -3.67
N THR A 16 -4.95 -10.01 -3.85
CA THR A 16 -4.74 -8.55 -3.95
C THR A 16 -4.29 -7.94 -2.63
N GLU A 17 -4.81 -8.39 -1.49
CA GLU A 17 -4.38 -7.89 -0.16
C GLU A 17 -2.95 -8.32 0.17
N TRP A 18 -2.57 -9.53 -0.25
CA TRP A 18 -1.19 -10.01 -0.15
C TRP A 18 -0.26 -9.19 -1.04
N LEU A 19 -0.67 -8.93 -2.29
CA LEU A 19 0.10 -8.12 -3.23
C LEU A 19 0.33 -6.71 -2.69
N THR A 20 -0.73 -6.01 -2.27
CA THR A 20 -0.61 -4.62 -1.79
C THR A 20 0.23 -4.52 -0.51
N SER A 21 0.09 -5.48 0.41
CA SER A 21 0.93 -5.55 1.60
C SER A 21 2.40 -5.85 1.26
N ALA A 22 2.67 -6.74 0.31
CA ALA A 22 4.02 -7.06 -0.16
C ALA A 22 4.67 -5.89 -0.90
N VAL A 23 3.90 -5.13 -1.69
CA VAL A 23 4.40 -3.91 -2.36
C VAL A 23 4.79 -2.85 -1.34
N LEU A 24 3.98 -2.61 -0.29
CA LEU A 24 4.36 -1.69 0.78
C LEU A 24 5.62 -2.14 1.50
N LEU A 25 5.74 -3.44 1.79
CA LEU A 25 6.94 -3.98 2.44
C LEU A 25 8.17 -3.83 1.55
N GLY A 26 8.05 -4.15 0.27
CA GLY A 26 9.13 -4.01 -0.72
C GLY A 26 9.58 -2.55 -0.85
N PHE A 27 8.63 -1.61 -0.91
CA PHE A 27 8.94 -0.18 -0.92
C PHE A 27 9.67 0.26 0.37
N ALA A 28 9.17 -0.14 1.54
CA ALA A 28 9.78 0.18 2.82
C ALA A 28 11.21 -0.36 2.94
N LEU A 29 11.42 -1.63 2.55
CA LEU A 29 12.72 -2.26 2.54
C LEU A 29 13.68 -1.60 1.57
N THR A 30 13.19 -1.13 0.42
CA THR A 30 14.01 -0.39 -0.56
C THR A 30 14.53 0.91 0.04
N LEU A 31 13.69 1.66 0.75
CA LEU A 31 14.09 2.86 1.48
C LEU A 31 14.99 2.59 2.70
N ALA A 32 15.00 1.36 3.21
CA ALA A 32 15.87 0.98 4.33
C ALA A 32 17.30 0.63 3.87
N LEU A 33 17.50 0.39 2.57
CA LEU A 33 18.81 0.03 2.03
C LEU A 33 19.73 1.26 2.00
N PRO A 34 21.06 1.05 2.10
CA PRO A 34 22.01 2.16 2.05
C PRO A 34 21.94 2.89 0.71
N GLY A 35 21.75 4.20 0.78
CA GLY A 35 21.63 5.09 -0.37
C GLY A 35 20.84 6.35 0.02
N ASP A 36 20.76 7.30 -0.90
CA ASP A 36 19.82 8.44 -0.81
C ASP A 36 18.83 8.27 -1.95
N THR A 37 17.74 7.53 -1.69
CA THR A 37 16.72 7.27 -2.71
C THR A 37 16.01 8.57 -3.07
N PHE A 38 15.82 9.44 -2.07
CA PHE A 38 15.10 10.70 -2.22
C PHE A 38 15.85 11.72 -3.07
N ALA A 39 17.18 11.63 -3.21
CA ALA A 39 17.97 12.43 -4.14
C ALA A 39 17.51 12.28 -5.61
N GLY A 40 16.92 11.14 -5.98
CA GLY A 40 16.39 10.92 -7.33
C GLY A 40 15.31 11.93 -7.72
N SER A 41 15.28 12.33 -9.00
CA SER A 41 14.28 13.26 -9.52
C SER A 41 12.84 12.74 -9.35
N GLY A 42 12.64 11.43 -9.52
CA GLY A 42 11.34 10.78 -9.32
C GLY A 42 10.81 10.81 -7.89
N TYR A 43 11.66 11.10 -6.90
CA TYR A 43 11.30 11.18 -5.48
C TYR A 43 11.27 12.62 -4.96
N ALA A 44 11.38 13.62 -5.85
CA ALA A 44 11.40 15.03 -5.45
C ALA A 44 10.17 15.46 -4.64
N GLY A 45 9.01 14.84 -4.84
CA GLY A 45 7.82 15.10 -4.03
C GLY A 45 7.99 14.77 -2.55
N PHE A 46 8.72 13.70 -2.22
CA PHE A 46 9.00 13.33 -0.83
C PHE A 46 9.89 14.38 -0.15
N ARG A 47 10.92 14.86 -0.86
CA ARG A 47 11.81 15.93 -0.37
C ARG A 47 11.09 17.26 -0.20
N ASN A 48 10.27 17.64 -1.17
CA ASN A 48 9.51 18.90 -1.12
C ASN A 48 8.51 18.96 0.04
N LEU A 49 8.07 17.79 0.52
CA LEU A 49 7.20 17.66 1.68
C LEU A 49 7.98 17.45 3.00
N ASN A 50 9.32 17.59 2.96
CA ASN A 50 10.23 17.38 4.10
C ASN A 50 10.07 16.00 4.77
N PHE A 51 9.78 14.96 3.97
CA PHE A 51 9.76 13.61 4.50
C PHE A 51 11.18 13.06 4.64
N ASP A 52 11.41 12.42 5.78
CA ASP A 52 12.61 11.64 6.05
C ASP A 52 12.45 10.19 5.56
N GLU A 53 13.51 9.65 4.95
CA GLU A 53 13.51 8.31 4.34
C GLU A 53 13.36 7.23 5.41
N ALA A 54 14.05 7.37 6.56
CA ALA A 54 13.97 6.42 7.66
C ALA A 54 12.59 6.43 8.32
N MET A 55 11.99 7.61 8.48
CA MET A 55 10.62 7.75 9.00
C MET A 55 9.59 7.04 8.11
N ILE A 56 9.63 7.26 6.79
CA ILE A 56 8.72 6.58 5.86
C ILE A 56 8.99 5.08 5.84
N SER A 57 10.25 4.68 5.70
CA SER A 57 10.65 3.27 5.67
C SER A 57 10.13 2.50 6.90
N THR A 58 10.41 3.00 8.11
CA THR A 58 10.02 2.33 9.35
C THR A 58 8.50 2.24 9.50
N SER A 59 7.80 3.33 9.21
CA SER A 59 6.34 3.38 9.34
C SER A 59 5.65 2.42 8.35
N LEU A 60 6.12 2.40 7.10
CA LEU A 60 5.59 1.50 6.08
C LEU A 60 5.94 0.04 6.36
N ALA A 61 7.14 -0.26 6.87
CA ALA A 61 7.54 -1.61 7.24
C ALA A 61 6.64 -2.15 8.37
N LEU A 62 6.36 -1.35 9.40
CA LEU A 62 5.46 -1.73 10.50
C LEU A 62 4.03 -1.95 10.02
N LEU A 63 3.51 -1.06 9.16
CA LEU A 63 2.18 -1.23 8.58
C LEU A 63 2.11 -2.49 7.70
N ALA A 64 3.04 -2.68 6.79
CA ALA A 64 3.03 -3.80 5.87
C ALA A 64 3.19 -5.14 6.59
N SER A 65 4.10 -5.22 7.57
CA SER A 65 4.29 -6.43 8.38
C SER A 65 3.06 -6.75 9.23
N SER A 66 2.42 -5.75 9.86
CA SER A 66 1.18 -5.97 10.62
C SER A 66 0.03 -6.43 9.72
N ARG A 67 -0.10 -5.91 8.50
CA ARG A 67 -1.07 -6.38 7.49
C ARG A 67 -0.82 -7.83 7.09
N ILE A 68 0.43 -8.18 6.78
CA ILE A 68 0.82 -9.56 6.44
C ILE A 68 0.51 -10.51 7.60
N ALA A 69 0.84 -10.12 8.83
CA ALA A 69 0.52 -10.90 10.03
C ALA A 69 -1.00 -11.08 10.19
N ALA A 70 -1.78 -10.02 9.99
CA ALA A 70 -3.24 -10.07 10.06
C ALA A 70 -3.84 -11.02 9.00
N LEU A 71 -3.31 -11.01 7.76
CA LEU A 71 -3.71 -11.93 6.69
C LEU A 71 -3.37 -13.38 7.03
N TYR A 72 -2.18 -13.62 7.56
CA TYR A 72 -1.74 -14.96 7.97
C TYR A 72 -2.62 -15.52 9.10
N ILE A 73 -2.89 -14.72 10.14
CA ILE A 73 -3.76 -15.11 11.26
C ILE A 73 -5.19 -15.38 10.76
N ASN A 74 -5.71 -14.52 9.88
CA ASN A 74 -7.04 -14.68 9.28
C ASN A 74 -7.16 -15.89 8.33
N GLY A 75 -6.05 -16.40 7.81
CA GLY A 75 -6.01 -17.59 6.95
C GLY A 75 -5.93 -18.89 7.74
N ASN A 76 -5.24 -18.86 8.89
CA ASN A 76 -4.85 -20.08 9.61
C ASN A 76 -5.48 -20.24 11.00
N TRP A 77 -6.11 -19.20 11.57
CA TRP A 77 -6.62 -19.25 12.93
C TRP A 77 -8.00 -18.61 13.10
N ARG A 78 -8.09 -17.38 13.63
CA ARG A 78 -9.35 -16.70 13.94
C ARG A 78 -9.69 -15.69 12.87
N ARG A 79 -10.90 -15.79 12.31
CA ARG A 79 -11.43 -14.83 11.33
C ARG A 79 -11.67 -13.48 12.02
N SER A 80 -10.99 -12.43 11.57
CA SER A 80 -11.07 -11.05 12.05
C SER A 80 -11.20 -10.08 10.85
N PRO A 81 -12.38 -10.03 10.20
CA PRO A 81 -12.59 -9.24 8.99
C PRO A 81 -12.44 -7.73 9.22
N MET A 82 -12.76 -7.23 10.44
CA MET A 82 -12.61 -5.82 10.78
C MET A 82 -11.15 -5.35 10.77
N VAL A 83 -10.21 -6.17 11.27
CA VAL A 83 -8.77 -5.83 11.26
C VAL A 83 -8.27 -5.71 9.83
N ARG A 84 -8.75 -6.58 8.93
CA ARG A 84 -8.44 -6.53 7.50
C ARG A 84 -9.04 -5.31 6.83
N ALA A 85 -10.29 -4.98 7.12
CA ALA A 85 -10.95 -3.79 6.58
C ALA A 85 -10.20 -2.52 6.97
N VAL A 86 -9.81 -2.37 8.24
CA VAL A 86 -9.00 -1.24 8.72
C VAL A 86 -7.63 -1.20 8.03
N GLY A 87 -6.93 -2.33 7.97
CA GLY A 87 -5.62 -2.41 7.31
C GLY A 87 -5.67 -2.05 5.82
N ALA A 88 -6.74 -2.45 5.13
CA ALA A 88 -6.98 -2.11 3.74
C ALA A 88 -7.34 -0.62 3.55
N THR A 89 -8.16 -0.03 4.42
CA THR A 89 -8.46 1.42 4.38
C THR A 89 -7.20 2.26 4.61
N VAL A 90 -6.39 1.91 5.62
CA VAL A 90 -5.11 2.60 5.87
C VAL A 90 -4.17 2.43 4.68
N GLY A 91 -4.10 1.22 4.12
CA GLY A 91 -3.36 0.94 2.90
C GLY A 91 -3.76 1.81 1.72
N ALA A 92 -5.07 1.95 1.46
CA ALA A 92 -5.60 2.79 0.40
C ALA A 92 -5.16 4.25 0.57
N THR A 93 -5.24 4.79 1.80
CA THR A 93 -4.77 6.14 2.11
C THR A 93 -3.28 6.30 1.85
N ILE A 94 -2.46 5.35 2.29
CA ILE A 94 -1.01 5.39 2.07
C ILE A 94 -0.69 5.34 0.58
N PHE A 95 -1.31 4.45 -0.18
CA PHE A 95 -1.09 4.37 -1.62
C PHE A 95 -1.57 5.62 -2.36
N ALA A 96 -2.66 6.24 -1.92
CA ALA A 96 -3.09 7.53 -2.45
C ALA A 96 -2.05 8.63 -2.17
N MET A 97 -1.48 8.67 -0.96
CA MET A 97 -0.38 9.59 -0.63
C MET A 97 0.88 9.32 -1.48
N LEU A 98 1.22 8.06 -1.72
CA LEU A 98 2.31 7.68 -2.62
C LEU A 98 2.03 8.14 -4.06
N ALA A 99 0.81 7.94 -4.56
CA ALA A 99 0.43 8.41 -5.90
C ALA A 99 0.62 9.93 -6.05
N VAL A 100 0.18 10.71 -5.05
CA VAL A 100 0.32 12.17 -5.03
C VAL A 100 1.79 12.59 -4.94
N THR A 101 2.58 11.97 -4.06
CA THR A 101 4.01 12.31 -3.88
C THR A 101 4.83 12.02 -5.15
N PHE A 102 4.58 10.90 -5.84
CA PHE A 102 5.19 10.63 -7.15
C PHE A 102 4.67 11.56 -8.26
N GLY A 103 3.45 12.07 -8.15
CA GLY A 103 2.88 13.05 -9.08
C GLY A 103 3.20 14.50 -8.76
N TRP A 104 3.89 14.76 -7.64
CA TRP A 104 3.97 16.07 -7.01
C TRP A 104 4.49 17.15 -7.96
N GLN A 105 5.60 16.89 -8.66
CA GLN A 105 6.20 17.86 -9.57
C GLN A 105 5.25 18.27 -10.69
N TRP A 106 4.47 17.34 -11.23
CA TRP A 106 3.48 17.63 -12.27
C TRP A 106 2.30 18.42 -11.69
N ILE A 107 1.84 18.05 -10.48
CA ILE A 107 0.73 18.73 -9.79
C ILE A 107 1.10 20.19 -9.45
N THR A 108 2.34 20.43 -9.03
CA THR A 108 2.81 21.77 -8.61
C THR A 108 3.44 22.60 -9.72
N ALA A 109 3.63 22.04 -10.93
CA ALA A 109 4.24 22.73 -12.06
C ALA A 109 3.52 24.03 -12.46
N GLY A 110 2.20 24.08 -12.31
CA GLY A 110 1.36 25.18 -12.78
C GLY A 110 1.25 25.24 -14.32
N GLY A 111 0.23 25.96 -14.80
CA GLY A 111 -0.18 25.94 -16.22
C GLY A 111 0.92 26.14 -17.26
N PRO A 112 1.80 27.17 -17.15
CA PRO A 112 2.81 27.44 -18.18
C PRO A 112 3.92 26.39 -18.28
N PHE A 113 4.22 25.66 -17.18
CA PHE A 113 5.35 24.73 -17.12
C PHE A 113 4.92 23.25 -17.13
N GLN A 114 3.62 22.98 -17.06
CA GLN A 114 3.08 21.62 -16.98
C GLN A 114 3.41 20.76 -18.22
N GLN A 115 3.56 21.38 -19.40
CA GLN A 115 3.93 20.67 -20.63
C GLN A 115 5.40 20.19 -20.64
N SER A 116 6.25 20.75 -19.77
CA SER A 116 7.67 20.38 -19.69
C SER A 116 7.97 19.32 -18.64
N ILE A 117 6.96 18.89 -17.86
CA ILE A 117 7.11 17.91 -16.78
C ILE A 117 6.28 16.68 -17.13
N ALA A 118 6.93 15.51 -17.19
CA ALA A 118 6.25 14.25 -17.44
C ALA A 118 5.69 13.68 -16.12
N LEU A 119 4.48 13.11 -16.17
CA LEU A 119 3.92 12.36 -15.04
C LEU A 119 4.63 11.00 -14.95
N GLY A 120 5.15 10.66 -13.76
CA GLY A 120 5.78 9.36 -13.52
C GLY A 120 4.76 8.22 -13.49
N THR A 121 5.16 7.04 -13.96
CA THR A 121 4.31 5.83 -13.88
C THR A 121 3.94 5.47 -12.44
N GLY A 122 4.79 5.81 -11.47
CA GLY A 122 4.53 5.64 -10.04
C GLY A 122 3.19 6.23 -9.60
N THR A 123 2.80 7.40 -10.11
CA THR A 123 1.50 8.02 -9.80
C THR A 123 0.33 7.11 -10.14
N ALA A 124 0.31 6.56 -11.36
CA ALA A 124 -0.74 5.67 -11.80
C ALA A 124 -0.67 4.30 -11.08
N THR A 125 0.53 3.76 -10.90
CA THR A 125 0.74 2.47 -10.22
C THR A 125 0.23 2.50 -8.79
N TYR A 126 0.64 3.47 -7.98
CA TYR A 126 0.18 3.58 -6.60
C TYR A 126 -1.29 4.01 -6.52
N GLY A 127 -1.79 4.80 -7.48
CA GLY A 127 -3.22 5.10 -7.59
C GLY A 127 -4.08 3.85 -7.79
N LEU A 128 -3.66 2.93 -8.67
CA LEU A 128 -4.35 1.65 -8.85
C LEU A 128 -4.28 0.78 -7.59
N LEU A 129 -3.13 0.70 -6.93
CA LEU A 129 -2.99 -0.04 -5.67
C LEU A 129 -3.91 0.52 -4.57
N ALA A 130 -4.09 1.84 -4.52
CA ALA A 130 -5.05 2.47 -3.61
C ALA A 130 -6.49 2.02 -3.89
N LEU A 131 -6.89 1.95 -5.16
CA LEU A 131 -8.21 1.46 -5.56
C LEU A 131 -8.42 -0.02 -5.19
N PHE A 132 -7.38 -0.86 -5.35
CA PHE A 132 -7.45 -2.27 -4.93
C PHE A 132 -7.54 -2.44 -3.42
N ASP A 133 -6.83 -1.61 -2.64
CA ASP A 133 -6.97 -1.61 -1.19
C ASP A 133 -8.34 -1.08 -0.74
N LEU A 134 -8.92 -0.10 -1.45
CA LEU A 134 -10.29 0.35 -1.20
C LEU A 134 -11.31 -0.75 -1.50
N LEU A 135 -11.14 -1.48 -2.61
CA LEU A 135 -11.96 -2.64 -2.95
C LEU A 135 -11.83 -3.76 -1.90
N ALA A 136 -10.62 -4.00 -1.40
CA ALA A 136 -10.37 -4.97 -0.34
C ALA A 136 -11.03 -4.54 1.00
N ALA A 137 -11.02 -3.25 1.31
CA ALA A 137 -11.71 -2.70 2.46
C ALA A 137 -13.24 -2.90 2.36
N TYR A 138 -13.82 -2.60 1.19
CA TYR A 138 -15.24 -2.84 0.92
C TYR A 138 -15.61 -4.32 1.06
N ARG A 139 -14.83 -5.23 0.45
CA ARG A 139 -15.05 -6.68 0.55
C ARG A 139 -14.92 -7.19 1.99
N SER A 140 -13.92 -6.72 2.73
CA SER A 140 -13.71 -7.10 4.13
C SER A 140 -14.81 -6.56 5.04
N GLY A 141 -15.35 -5.38 4.75
CA GLY A 141 -16.51 -4.80 5.44
C GLY A 141 -17.79 -5.59 5.17
N ALA A 142 -18.05 -5.98 3.92
CA ALA A 142 -19.17 -6.85 3.57
C ALA A 142 -19.06 -8.24 4.24
N ASP A 143 -17.84 -8.79 4.32
CA ASP A 143 -17.56 -10.02 5.06
C ASP A 143 -17.88 -9.89 6.56
N ALA A 144 -17.68 -8.71 7.16
CA ALA A 144 -18.00 -8.45 8.55
C ALA A 144 -19.52 -8.37 8.78
N SER A 145 -20.28 -7.82 7.83
CA SER A 145 -21.74 -7.69 7.94
C SER A 145 -22.49 -9.01 7.73
N ILE A 146 -21.88 -9.98 7.03
CA ILE A 146 -22.46 -11.33 6.78
C ILE A 146 -22.17 -12.29 7.96
N SER A 147 -21.73 -11.79 9.12
CA SER A 147 -21.63 -12.59 10.35
C SER A 147 -23.02 -13.11 10.74
N ARG A 148 -23.35 -14.35 10.35
CA ARG A 148 -24.60 -15.03 10.68
C ARG A 148 -24.75 -15.16 12.22
N PRO A 149 -25.99 -15.11 12.73
CA PRO A 149 -26.28 -15.03 14.16
C PRO A 149 -25.77 -16.28 14.90
N VAL A 150 -25.47 -16.06 16.18
CA VAL A 150 -25.09 -17.05 17.19
C VAL A 150 -26.07 -18.22 17.22
#